data_AF-A0A949CF66-F1
#
_entry.id   AF-A0A949CF66-F1
#
_cell.length_a   1.000
_cell.length_b   1.000
_cell.length_c   1.000
_cell.angle_alpha   90.00
_cell.angle_beta   90.00
_cell.angle_gamma   90.00
#
_symmetry.space_group_name_H-M   'P 1'
#
loop_
_entity.id
_entity.type
_entity.pdbx_description
1 polymer ?
#
loop_
_entity_poly.entity_id
_entity_poly.type
_entity_poly.pdbx_seq_one_letter_code
_entity_poly.pdbx_strand_id
1 'polypeptide(L)'
;MGRSIAIKLAILLVVAALVYSVFWFFKVGQVEKQINKFVSDNSSYISATEVAVSGFPLSQKITIKNLKFTIPNAALDKNEVTVPILEATAGILESDYKVQLIEPLSVQDADGNISNIEFNSAPEITISIKEGNISKFHYQDSGYKIIAADKTIIYSANNTKVSVESSFELDKETHSISISAKEIEGFDVISLYKNTLEKKIIDGIKTGEVVLGNGVAETSEVVDPALNTTSQQITTIVTPLNSQKETAAQEKSNVETVTTAQVIPTNPTAATASAPQVENTEGVKSVIIPSETVVTSQDTTPVTSADSSSEASKSIATAESKNNLTIELEYVVSALGANSQEANIPLDPTQTQEAPTQQSKLIKIKNLELSNSLYTISVSGELSSLPDDNLPSGGVTIKIDKVDALVNQISSNFVKMAEKMKPAAELAEQPMAADLLSGTDTQSPASIDDPYQIFLTRVANGLDAVTKEISAKNAASKDNISQLDIRREKNLDFLINETSMREILGKF
;
A
#
# COMPACT_ATOMS: atom_id res chain seq x y z
N MET A 1 -50.09 24.47 -39.30
CA MET A 1 -49.85 23.12 -38.74
C MET A 1 -51.17 22.56 -38.26
N GLY A 2 -51.66 21.47 -38.86
CA GLY A 2 -53.00 20.93 -38.56
C GLY A 2 -53.07 20.28 -37.18
N ARG A 3 -54.22 20.39 -36.49
CA ARG A 3 -54.48 19.78 -35.17
C ARG A 3 -54.07 18.30 -35.09
N SER A 4 -54.17 17.56 -36.19
CA SER A 4 -53.74 16.15 -36.31
C SER A 4 -52.22 15.96 -36.10
N ILE A 5 -51.39 16.88 -36.60
CA ILE A 5 -49.93 16.82 -36.41
C ILE A 5 -49.58 17.11 -34.95
N ALA A 6 -50.24 18.10 -34.33
CA ALA A 6 -50.04 18.43 -32.92
C ALA A 6 -50.44 17.27 -31.99
N ILE A 7 -51.55 16.60 -32.26
CA ILE A 7 -51.99 15.42 -31.48
C ILE A 7 -51.01 14.26 -31.63
N LYS A 8 -50.54 13.97 -32.85
CA LYS A 8 -49.55 12.90 -33.08
C LYS A 8 -48.22 13.19 -32.38
N LEU A 9 -47.77 14.45 -32.40
CA LEU A 9 -46.56 14.89 -31.68
C LEU A 9 -46.73 14.75 -30.17
N ALA A 10 -47.90 15.13 -29.63
CA ALA A 10 -48.20 14.98 -28.21
C ALA A 10 -48.20 13.51 -27.77
N ILE A 11 -48.81 12.61 -28.55
CA ILE A 11 -48.79 11.17 -28.29
C ILE A 11 -47.36 10.64 -28.33
N LEU A 12 -46.55 11.03 -29.31
CA LEU A 12 -45.16 10.60 -29.41
C LEU A 12 -44.32 11.05 -28.21
N LEU A 13 -44.51 12.29 -27.72
CA LEU A 13 -43.84 12.79 -26.53
C LEU A 13 -44.27 12.02 -25.27
N VAL A 14 -45.55 11.68 -25.13
CA VAL A 14 -46.05 10.88 -24.01
C VAL A 14 -45.47 9.46 -24.04
N VAL A 15 -45.45 8.81 -25.20
CA VAL A 15 -44.85 7.47 -25.35
C VAL A 15 -43.35 7.52 -25.06
N ALA A 16 -42.63 8.51 -25.59
CA ALA A 16 -41.22 8.70 -25.30
C ALA A 16 -40.97 8.92 -23.80
N ALA A 17 -41.78 9.73 -23.13
CA ALA A 17 -41.68 9.96 -21.69
C ALA A 17 -41.97 8.68 -20.86
N LEU A 18 -42.93 7.85 -21.28
CA LEU A 18 -43.24 6.58 -20.62
C LEU A 18 -42.12 5.56 -20.80
N VAL A 19 -41.63 5.37 -22.04
CA VAL A 19 -40.50 4.48 -22.33
C VAL A 19 -39.26 4.92 -21.56
N TYR A 20 -38.99 6.23 -21.54
CA TYR A 20 -37.91 6.83 -20.76
C TYR A 20 -38.06 6.56 -19.26
N SER A 21 -39.27 6.69 -18.72
CA SER A 21 -39.54 6.42 -17.30
C SER A 21 -39.28 4.96 -16.95
N VAL A 22 -39.76 4.01 -17.76
CA VAL A 22 -39.52 2.56 -17.57
C VAL A 22 -38.03 2.26 -17.63
N PHE A 23 -37.31 2.82 -18.61
CA PHE A 23 -35.86 2.66 -18.73
C PHE A 23 -35.12 3.22 -17.52
N TRP A 24 -35.51 4.40 -17.02
CA TRP A 24 -34.94 5.00 -15.82
C TRP A 24 -35.11 4.09 -14.60
N PHE A 25 -36.32 3.59 -14.34
CA PHE A 25 -36.58 2.67 -13.23
C PHE A 25 -35.76 1.38 -13.33
N PHE A 26 -35.59 0.83 -14.53
CA PHE A 26 -34.77 -0.36 -14.74
C PHE A 26 -33.29 -0.09 -14.46
N LYS A 27 -32.72 1.01 -14.97
CA LYS A 27 -31.33 1.41 -14.75
C LYS A 27 -31.03 1.65 -13.27
N VAL A 28 -31.90 2.39 -12.59
CA VAL A 28 -31.83 2.67 -11.14
C VAL A 28 -31.84 1.38 -10.32
N GLY A 29 -32.78 0.48 -10.62
CA GLY A 29 -32.85 -0.83 -9.96
C GLY A 29 -31.63 -1.71 -10.23
N GLN A 30 -30.96 -1.58 -11.37
CA GLN A 30 -29.70 -2.27 -11.64
C GLN A 30 -28.54 -1.69 -10.83
N VAL A 31 -28.38 -0.37 -10.78
CA VAL A 31 -27.33 0.30 -10.01
C VAL A 31 -27.45 -0.05 -8.52
N GLU A 32 -28.65 0.04 -7.96
CA GLU A 32 -28.91 -0.33 -6.57
C GLU A 32 -28.55 -1.80 -6.28
N LYS A 33 -28.94 -2.72 -7.16
CA LYS A 33 -28.58 -4.15 -7.03
C LYS A 33 -27.08 -4.38 -7.14
N GLN A 34 -26.38 -3.69 -8.03
CA GLN A 34 -24.94 -3.83 -8.20
C GLN A 34 -24.17 -3.36 -6.97
N ILE A 35 -24.55 -2.21 -6.39
CA ILE A 35 -23.93 -1.69 -5.17
C ILE A 35 -24.20 -2.63 -4.00
N ASN A 36 -25.44 -3.07 -3.81
CA ASN A 36 -25.79 -4.02 -2.74
C ASN A 36 -25.04 -5.35 -2.89
N LYS A 37 -24.92 -5.86 -4.14
CA LYS A 37 -24.11 -7.06 -4.42
C LYS A 37 -22.64 -6.83 -4.06
N PHE A 38 -22.05 -5.71 -4.46
CA PHE A 38 -20.66 -5.36 -4.12
C PHE A 38 -20.44 -5.31 -2.60
N VAL A 39 -21.33 -4.67 -1.85
CA VAL A 39 -21.26 -4.61 -0.38
C VAL A 39 -21.38 -6.01 0.22
N SER A 40 -22.31 -6.83 -0.27
CA SER A 40 -22.51 -8.21 0.19
C SER A 40 -21.28 -9.10 -0.06
N ASP A 41 -20.74 -9.05 -1.29
CA ASP A 41 -19.60 -9.85 -1.73
C ASP A 41 -18.32 -9.49 -0.95
N ASN A 42 -18.25 -8.27 -0.38
CA ASN A 42 -17.10 -7.75 0.36
C ASN A 42 -17.41 -7.48 1.85
N SER A 43 -18.43 -8.13 2.41
CA SER A 43 -18.96 -7.85 3.76
C SER A 43 -17.96 -7.91 4.91
N SER A 44 -16.81 -8.57 4.73
CA SER A 44 -15.69 -8.56 5.71
C SER A 44 -14.99 -7.20 5.83
N TYR A 45 -15.11 -6.34 4.82
CA TYR A 45 -14.35 -5.08 4.72
C TYR A 45 -15.22 -3.86 4.44
N ILE A 46 -16.46 -4.05 4.00
CA ILE A 46 -17.41 -2.97 3.72
C ILE A 46 -18.79 -3.34 4.25
N SER A 47 -19.48 -2.37 4.85
CA SER A 47 -20.90 -2.51 5.17
C SER A 47 -21.63 -1.18 4.98
N ALA A 48 -22.93 -1.24 4.73
CA ALA A 48 -23.79 -0.08 4.61
C ALA A 48 -25.17 -0.41 5.18
N THR A 49 -25.82 0.57 5.81
CA THR A 49 -27.19 0.36 6.35
C THR A 49 -28.24 0.50 5.25
N GLU A 50 -28.06 1.45 4.34
CA GLU A 50 -29.02 1.76 3.30
C GLU A 50 -28.29 2.20 2.03
N VAL A 51 -28.75 1.71 0.88
CA VAL A 51 -28.36 2.18 -0.45
C VAL A 51 -29.65 2.56 -1.18
N ALA A 52 -29.77 3.82 -1.56
CA ALA A 52 -30.93 4.33 -2.28
C ALA A 52 -30.49 5.03 -3.56
N VAL A 53 -31.25 4.89 -4.64
CA VAL A 53 -31.00 5.56 -5.92
C VAL A 53 -32.23 6.38 -6.32
N SER A 54 -32.03 7.67 -6.59
CA SER A 54 -33.08 8.67 -6.86
C SER A 54 -32.65 9.64 -7.98
N GLY A 55 -33.40 10.73 -8.23
CA GLY A 55 -33.03 11.77 -9.20
C GLY A 55 -33.89 11.88 -10.47
N PHE A 56 -35.03 11.17 -10.54
CA PHE A 56 -35.92 11.23 -11.69
C PHE A 56 -36.39 12.67 -12.00
N PRO A 57 -36.50 13.07 -13.29
CA PRO A 57 -36.08 12.33 -14.48
C PRO A 57 -34.63 12.58 -14.88
N LEU A 58 -34.00 13.68 -14.44
CA LEU A 58 -32.84 14.25 -15.13
C LEU A 58 -31.48 13.79 -14.58
N SER A 59 -31.45 13.21 -13.38
CA SER A 59 -30.20 12.82 -12.71
C SER A 59 -30.29 11.42 -12.12
N GLN A 60 -29.11 10.93 -11.73
CA GLN A 60 -28.93 9.76 -10.90
C GLN A 60 -28.26 10.24 -9.62
N LYS A 61 -28.94 10.09 -8.49
CA LYS A 61 -28.45 10.40 -7.15
C LYS A 61 -28.43 9.12 -6.34
N ILE A 62 -27.25 8.61 -6.04
CA ILE A 62 -27.02 7.48 -5.16
C ILE A 62 -26.77 8.04 -3.76
N THR A 63 -27.46 7.50 -2.76
CA THR A 63 -27.26 7.84 -1.35
C THR A 63 -26.94 6.57 -0.59
N ILE A 64 -25.81 6.56 0.10
CA ILE A 64 -25.38 5.45 0.95
C ILE A 64 -25.32 5.97 2.39
N LYS A 65 -25.99 5.28 3.32
CA LYS A 65 -25.98 5.62 4.74
C LYS A 65 -25.16 4.64 5.56
N ASN A 66 -24.40 5.19 6.52
CA ASN A 66 -23.49 4.49 7.42
C ASN A 66 -22.60 3.52 6.66
N LEU A 67 -21.94 4.03 5.61
CA LEU A 67 -20.92 3.26 4.90
C LEU A 67 -19.72 3.10 5.82
N LYS A 68 -19.43 1.87 6.22
CA LYS A 68 -18.26 1.50 6.99
C LYS A 68 -17.30 0.73 6.10
N PHE A 69 -16.02 1.06 6.16
CA PHE A 69 -15.03 0.28 5.45
C PHE A 69 -13.69 0.21 6.18
N THR A 70 -12.98 -0.87 5.90
CA THR A 70 -11.65 -1.18 6.42
C THR A 70 -10.75 -1.54 5.25
N ILE A 71 -9.47 -1.16 5.30
CA ILE A 71 -8.52 -1.53 4.25
C ILE A 71 -8.18 -3.02 4.43
N PRO A 72 -8.34 -3.87 3.40
CA PRO A 72 -8.14 -5.32 3.50
C PRO A 72 -6.65 -5.69 3.54
N ASN A 73 -5.96 -5.28 4.60
CA ASN A 73 -4.56 -5.55 4.83
C ASN A 73 -4.32 -5.63 6.35
N ALA A 74 -3.70 -6.70 6.83
CA ALA A 74 -3.39 -6.90 8.27
C ALA A 74 -2.57 -5.75 8.92
N ALA A 75 -1.93 -4.91 8.11
CA ALA A 75 -1.24 -3.70 8.54
C ALA A 75 -2.16 -2.50 8.81
N LEU A 76 -3.30 -2.45 8.11
CA LEU A 76 -4.18 -1.29 7.97
C LEU A 76 -5.65 -1.62 8.32
N ASP A 77 -5.95 -2.87 8.65
CA ASP A 77 -7.29 -3.36 8.95
C ASP A 77 -7.76 -3.05 10.39
N LYS A 78 -6.88 -2.46 11.19
CA LYS A 78 -7.15 -2.06 12.57
C LYS A 78 -8.07 -0.85 12.69
N ASN A 79 -8.31 -0.14 11.59
CA ASN A 79 -9.10 1.09 11.58
C ASN A 79 -10.34 0.91 10.68
N GLU A 80 -11.52 1.13 11.24
CA GLU A 80 -12.77 1.21 10.50
C GLU A 80 -13.14 2.68 10.26
N VAL A 81 -13.29 3.08 9.00
CA VAL A 81 -13.77 4.41 8.62
C VAL A 81 -15.28 4.36 8.48
N THR A 82 -15.98 5.27 9.16
CA THR A 82 -17.44 5.46 9.01
C THR A 82 -17.72 6.75 8.24
N VAL A 83 -18.49 6.61 7.16
CA VAL A 83 -19.07 7.69 6.37
C VAL A 83 -20.58 7.69 6.62
N PRO A 84 -21.11 8.62 7.43
CA PRO A 84 -22.52 8.56 7.82
C PRO A 84 -23.47 8.75 6.64
N ILE A 85 -23.18 9.70 5.75
CA ILE A 85 -23.95 9.94 4.54
C ILE A 85 -23.01 10.28 3.38
N LEU A 86 -23.03 9.41 2.37
CA LEU A 86 -22.36 9.61 1.08
C LEU A 86 -23.41 9.83 0.00
N GLU A 87 -23.26 10.90 -0.78
CA GLU A 87 -24.10 11.18 -1.94
C GLU A 87 -23.27 11.20 -3.22
N ALA A 88 -23.64 10.40 -4.21
CA ALA A 88 -23.02 10.41 -5.53
C ALA A 88 -24.03 10.86 -6.59
N THR A 89 -23.73 11.93 -7.32
CA THR A 89 -24.63 12.53 -8.32
C THR A 89 -24.00 12.52 -9.70
N ALA A 90 -24.77 12.10 -10.70
CA ALA A 90 -24.42 12.16 -12.12
C ALA A 90 -25.63 12.58 -12.96
N GLY A 91 -25.39 13.12 -14.16
CA GLY A 91 -26.43 13.21 -15.18
C GLY A 91 -26.98 11.83 -15.58
N ILE A 92 -28.17 11.76 -16.16
CA ILE A 92 -28.80 10.48 -16.51
C ILE A 92 -28.02 9.66 -17.56
N LEU A 93 -27.25 10.33 -18.42
CA LEU A 93 -26.40 9.70 -19.44
C LEU A 93 -24.91 9.71 -19.07
N GLU A 94 -24.57 10.31 -17.93
CA GLU A 94 -23.18 10.41 -17.49
C GLU A 94 -22.77 9.14 -16.74
N SER A 95 -21.51 8.76 -16.92
CA SER A 95 -20.84 7.72 -16.16
C SER A 95 -20.07 8.26 -14.96
N ASP A 96 -19.88 9.58 -14.91
CA ASP A 96 -19.02 10.26 -13.96
C ASP A 96 -19.87 10.83 -12.83
N TYR A 97 -19.71 10.26 -11.65
CA TYR A 97 -20.40 10.65 -10.43
C TYR A 97 -19.52 11.59 -9.63
N LYS A 98 -20.07 12.76 -9.28
CA LYS A 98 -19.50 13.62 -8.25
C LYS A 98 -19.99 13.15 -6.89
N VAL A 99 -19.06 12.88 -5.99
CA VAL A 99 -19.36 12.36 -4.65
C VAL A 99 -19.18 13.47 -3.62
N GLN A 100 -20.13 13.55 -2.70
CA GLN A 100 -20.15 14.50 -1.59
C GLN A 100 -20.28 13.74 -0.27
N LEU A 101 -19.50 14.18 0.71
CA LEU A 101 -19.57 13.73 2.10
C LEU A 101 -20.44 14.74 2.85
N ILE A 102 -21.65 14.34 3.26
CA ILE A 102 -22.64 15.27 3.80
C ILE A 102 -22.43 15.52 5.29
N GLU A 103 -21.97 14.50 6.00
CA GLU A 103 -21.73 14.53 7.45
C GLU A 103 -20.26 14.23 7.76
N PRO A 104 -19.74 14.68 8.93
CA PRO A 104 -18.36 14.42 9.34
C PRO A 104 -18.03 12.92 9.40
N LEU A 105 -16.81 12.58 8.99
CA LEU A 105 -16.32 11.20 9.02
C LEU A 105 -15.69 10.88 10.38
N SER A 106 -15.67 9.61 10.74
CA SER A 106 -14.97 9.12 11.92
C SER A 106 -14.14 7.88 11.62
N VAL A 107 -13.08 7.67 12.40
CA VAL A 107 -12.28 6.45 12.41
C VAL A 107 -12.43 5.78 13.76
N GLN A 108 -12.71 4.48 13.78
CA GLN A 108 -12.67 3.66 14.98
C GLN A 108 -11.42 2.78 14.93
N ASP A 109 -10.62 2.80 15.99
CA ASP A 109 -9.45 1.92 16.13
C ASP A 109 -9.85 0.52 16.65
N ALA A 110 -8.86 -0.38 16.72
CA ALA A 110 -9.05 -1.76 17.18
C ALA A 110 -9.48 -1.87 18.66
N ASP A 111 -9.22 -0.84 19.48
CA ASP A 111 -9.63 -0.77 20.88
C ASP A 111 -11.04 -0.16 21.03
N GLY A 112 -11.66 0.24 19.92
CA GLY A 112 -12.99 0.80 19.85
C GLY A 112 -13.05 2.31 20.07
N ASN A 113 -11.89 2.99 20.19
CA ASN A 113 -11.85 4.45 20.34
C ASN A 113 -12.24 5.11 19.02
N ILE A 114 -13.11 6.12 19.12
CA ILE A 114 -13.60 6.87 17.96
C ILE A 114 -12.86 8.20 17.89
N SER A 115 -12.30 8.48 16.72
CA SER A 115 -11.65 9.73 16.38
C SER A 115 -12.38 10.41 15.23
N ASN A 116 -12.48 11.73 15.28
CA ASN A 116 -13.15 12.51 14.23
C ASN A 116 -12.15 12.89 13.13
N ILE A 117 -12.63 12.93 11.89
CA ILE A 117 -11.87 13.46 10.75
C ILE A 117 -12.36 14.87 10.44
N GLU A 118 -11.46 15.84 10.53
CA GLU A 118 -11.70 17.23 10.15
C GLU A 118 -10.93 17.57 8.88
N PHE A 119 -11.64 17.95 7.82
CA PHE A 119 -11.03 18.43 6.59
C PHE A 119 -10.85 19.95 6.62
N ASN A 120 -9.76 20.45 6.04
CA ASN A 120 -9.54 21.89 5.85
C ASN A 120 -10.57 22.49 4.88
N SER A 121 -11.01 21.70 3.90
CA SER A 121 -12.09 21.99 2.96
C SER A 121 -12.71 20.68 2.48
N ALA A 122 -13.96 20.74 1.98
CA ALA A 122 -14.61 19.54 1.45
C ALA A 122 -13.75 18.89 0.34
N PRO A 123 -13.50 17.58 0.41
CA PRO A 123 -12.70 16.90 -0.60
C PRO A 123 -13.44 16.83 -1.94
N GLU A 124 -12.69 16.81 -3.02
CA GLU A 124 -13.19 16.54 -4.36
C GLU A 124 -13.10 15.03 -4.62
N ILE A 125 -14.24 14.41 -4.90
CA ILE A 125 -14.34 12.97 -5.12
C ILE A 125 -15.14 12.72 -6.40
N THR A 126 -14.54 11.98 -7.34
CA THR A 126 -15.18 11.60 -8.61
C THR A 126 -15.02 10.12 -8.88
N ILE A 127 -16.09 9.45 -9.31
CA ILE A 127 -16.11 8.02 -9.65
C ILE A 127 -16.69 7.85 -11.05
N SER A 128 -15.98 7.17 -11.94
CA SER A 128 -16.45 6.85 -13.28
C SER A 128 -16.79 5.37 -13.38
N ILE A 129 -18.06 5.05 -13.66
CA ILE A 129 -18.54 3.67 -13.84
C ILE A 129 -18.75 3.39 -15.32
N LYS A 130 -18.05 2.38 -15.87
CA LYS A 130 -18.21 1.93 -17.25
C LYS A 130 -18.50 0.44 -17.26
N GLU A 131 -19.54 0.03 -17.98
CA GLU A 131 -19.93 -1.38 -18.15
C GLU A 131 -20.13 -2.14 -16.82
N GLY A 132 -20.55 -1.42 -15.77
CA GLY A 132 -20.75 -1.98 -14.43
C GLY A 132 -19.49 -2.03 -13.55
N ASN A 133 -18.33 -1.61 -14.06
CA ASN A 133 -17.07 -1.58 -13.31
C ASN A 133 -16.62 -0.15 -12.99
N ILE A 134 -15.91 0.02 -11.87
CA ILE A 134 -15.24 1.28 -11.55
C ILE A 134 -14.03 1.43 -12.46
N SER A 135 -14.16 2.32 -13.45
CA SER A 135 -13.11 2.62 -14.42
C SER A 135 -12.17 3.71 -13.94
N LYS A 136 -12.67 4.68 -13.16
CA LYS A 136 -11.84 5.73 -12.54
C LYS A 136 -12.35 6.05 -11.14
N PHE A 137 -11.42 6.32 -10.25
CA PHE A 137 -11.68 6.94 -8.95
C PHE A 137 -10.66 8.07 -8.79
N HIS A 138 -11.14 9.26 -8.44
CA HIS A 138 -10.30 10.40 -8.12
C HIS A 138 -10.73 10.98 -6.79
N TYR A 139 -9.78 11.16 -5.89
CA TYR A 139 -9.95 11.84 -4.62
C TYR A 139 -8.84 12.87 -4.46
N GLN A 140 -9.21 14.07 -4.03
CA GLN A 140 -8.26 15.11 -3.65
C GLN A 140 -8.82 15.94 -2.49
N ASP A 141 -8.00 16.19 -1.47
CA ASP A 141 -8.32 17.12 -0.38
C ASP A 141 -7.32 18.27 -0.29
N SER A 142 -7.63 19.26 0.55
CA SER A 142 -6.69 20.34 0.93
C SER A 142 -6.13 20.12 2.35
N GLY A 143 -6.04 18.86 2.76
CA GLY A 143 -5.58 18.42 4.06
C GLY A 143 -6.68 18.06 5.04
N TYR A 144 -6.32 17.21 6.00
CA TYR A 144 -7.21 16.73 7.05
C TYR A 144 -6.45 16.44 8.34
N LYS A 145 -7.19 16.32 9.45
CA LYS A 145 -6.71 15.93 10.76
C LYS A 145 -7.60 14.83 11.33
N ILE A 146 -6.98 13.85 11.98
CA ILE A 146 -7.66 12.85 12.80
C ILE A 146 -7.47 13.26 14.26
N ILE A 147 -8.58 13.53 14.95
CA ILE A 147 -8.58 14.12 16.27
C ILE A 147 -9.24 13.15 17.26
N ALA A 148 -8.49 12.78 18.29
CA ALA A 148 -8.98 11.95 19.38
C ALA A 148 -10.01 12.69 20.25
N ALA A 149 -10.72 11.94 21.11
CA ALA A 149 -11.72 12.51 22.02
C ALA A 149 -11.15 13.58 22.97
N ASP A 150 -9.87 13.48 23.33
CA ASP A 150 -9.14 14.43 24.17
C ASP A 150 -8.62 15.67 23.39
N LYS A 151 -8.95 15.78 22.10
CA LYS A 151 -8.49 16.79 21.14
C LYS A 151 -7.03 16.67 20.72
N THR A 152 -6.36 15.56 21.02
CA THR A 152 -5.03 15.28 20.50
C THR A 152 -5.11 14.96 19.02
N ILE A 153 -4.23 15.56 18.21
CA ILE A 153 -4.09 15.22 16.79
C ILE A 153 -3.31 13.91 16.71
N ILE A 154 -3.93 12.86 16.20
CA ILE A 154 -3.31 11.53 16.02
C ILE A 154 -2.55 11.47 14.71
N TYR A 155 -3.13 12.05 13.67
CA TYR A 155 -2.59 12.08 12.32
C TYR A 155 -3.02 13.37 11.63
N SER A 156 -2.15 13.93 10.80
CA SER A 156 -2.52 15.02 9.91
C SER A 156 -1.81 14.88 8.57
N ALA A 157 -2.41 15.41 7.51
CA ALA A 157 -1.77 15.58 6.22
C ALA A 157 -2.23 16.90 5.60
N ASN A 158 -1.36 17.60 4.88
CA ASN A 158 -1.70 18.87 4.24
C ASN A 158 -2.41 18.71 2.90
N ASN A 159 -2.19 17.59 2.23
CA ASN A 159 -2.80 17.30 0.94
C ASN A 159 -2.71 15.81 0.68
N THR A 160 -3.82 15.20 0.31
CA THR A 160 -3.89 13.83 -0.18
C THR A 160 -4.54 13.79 -1.54
N LYS A 161 -3.97 12.99 -2.43
CA LYS A 161 -4.50 12.66 -3.76
C LYS A 161 -4.49 11.16 -3.93
N VAL A 162 -5.61 10.60 -4.38
CA VAL A 162 -5.72 9.21 -4.77
C VAL A 162 -6.36 9.15 -6.14
N SER A 163 -5.73 8.42 -7.05
CA SER A 163 -6.25 8.15 -8.39
C SER A 163 -6.18 6.66 -8.65
N VAL A 164 -7.28 6.07 -9.07
CA VAL A 164 -7.33 4.70 -9.58
C VAL A 164 -7.87 4.76 -10.99
N GLU A 165 -7.19 4.13 -11.93
CA GLU A 165 -7.67 3.97 -13.29
C GLU A 165 -7.64 2.49 -13.66
N SER A 166 -8.78 1.97 -14.10
CA SER A 166 -8.96 0.58 -14.52
C SER A 166 -9.25 0.52 -16.01
N SER A 167 -8.57 -0.38 -16.72
CA SER A 167 -8.84 -0.73 -18.11
C SER A 167 -9.15 -2.23 -18.22
N PHE A 168 -10.18 -2.55 -18.97
CA PHE A 168 -10.68 -3.90 -19.19
C PHE A 168 -10.58 -4.23 -20.68
N GLU A 169 -9.69 -5.16 -21.03
CA GLU A 169 -9.56 -5.77 -22.34
C GLU A 169 -10.02 -7.24 -22.25
N LEU A 170 -10.26 -7.92 -23.39
CA LEU A 170 -10.89 -9.25 -23.44
C LEU A 170 -10.20 -10.29 -22.52
N ASP A 171 -8.87 -10.26 -22.48
CA ASP A 171 -8.05 -11.24 -21.74
C ASP A 171 -7.17 -10.58 -20.65
N LYS A 172 -7.37 -9.29 -20.40
CA LYS A 172 -6.48 -8.49 -19.54
C LYS A 172 -7.22 -7.40 -18.80
N GLU A 173 -7.05 -7.39 -17.49
CA GLU A 173 -7.48 -6.31 -16.60
C GLU A 173 -6.24 -5.57 -16.08
N THR A 174 -6.28 -4.24 -16.05
CA THR A 174 -5.17 -3.43 -15.53
C THR A 174 -5.71 -2.32 -14.64
N HIS A 175 -5.17 -2.23 -13.43
CA HIS A 175 -5.47 -1.16 -12.48
C HIS A 175 -4.20 -0.38 -12.17
N SER A 176 -4.20 0.91 -12.47
CA SER A 176 -3.17 1.84 -12.05
C SER A 176 -3.64 2.59 -10.81
N ILE A 177 -2.85 2.55 -9.74
CA ILE A 177 -3.13 3.23 -8.47
C ILE A 177 -2.02 4.25 -8.24
N SER A 178 -2.41 5.50 -8.02
CA SER A 178 -1.52 6.60 -7.66
C SER A 178 -2.02 7.27 -6.38
N ILE A 179 -1.20 7.26 -5.33
CA ILE A 179 -1.45 7.93 -4.06
C ILE A 179 -0.33 8.92 -3.82
N SER A 180 -0.67 10.14 -3.43
CA SER A 180 0.30 11.14 -2.95
C SER A 180 -0.26 11.82 -1.72
N ALA A 181 0.47 11.76 -0.61
CA ALA A 181 0.13 12.45 0.62
C ALA A 181 1.34 13.27 1.08
N LYS A 182 1.11 14.54 1.42
CA LYS A 182 2.17 15.50 1.74
C LYS A 182 2.08 15.99 3.17
N GLU A 183 3.26 16.23 3.75
CA GLU A 183 3.43 16.76 5.10
C GLU A 183 2.63 15.99 6.16
N ILE A 184 2.77 14.67 6.14
CA ILE A 184 2.13 13.76 7.05
C ILE A 184 2.78 13.84 8.43
N GLU A 185 1.97 14.06 9.46
CA GLU A 185 2.33 13.96 10.88
C GLU A 185 1.73 12.69 11.48
N GLY A 186 2.39 12.08 12.46
CA GLY A 186 1.95 10.82 13.08
C GLY A 186 2.17 9.55 12.26
N PHE A 187 2.86 9.61 11.12
CA PHE A 187 3.23 8.44 10.31
C PHE A 187 4.71 8.47 9.91
N ASP A 188 5.48 7.50 10.39
CA ASP A 188 6.88 7.27 10.04
C ASP A 188 7.22 5.75 9.97
N VAL A 189 8.49 5.41 9.72
CA VAL A 189 8.95 4.01 9.61
C VAL A 189 8.72 3.23 10.91
N ILE A 190 8.80 3.89 12.07
CA ILE A 190 8.57 3.25 13.37
C ILE A 190 7.09 2.99 13.60
N SER A 191 6.22 3.92 13.21
CA SER A 191 4.77 3.71 13.23
C SER A 191 4.38 2.52 12.36
N LEU A 192 5.01 2.34 11.19
CA LEU A 192 4.81 1.17 10.34
C LEU A 192 5.23 -0.12 11.06
N TYR A 193 6.41 -0.13 11.69
CA TYR A 193 6.88 -1.29 12.47
C TYR A 193 5.88 -1.68 13.57
N LYS A 194 5.44 -0.72 14.39
CA LYS A 194 4.48 -0.94 15.48
C LYS A 194 3.15 -1.49 14.97
N ASN A 195 2.64 -0.91 13.90
CA ASN A 195 1.33 -1.27 13.35
C ASN A 195 1.34 -2.65 12.68
N THR A 196 2.47 -3.08 12.12
CA THR A 196 2.53 -4.26 11.23
C THR A 196 3.29 -5.46 11.77
N LEU A 197 4.40 -5.24 12.47
CA LEU A 197 5.36 -6.28 12.83
C LEU A 197 5.46 -6.53 14.33
N GLU A 198 5.35 -5.49 15.17
CA GLU A 198 5.58 -5.58 16.62
C GLU A 198 4.80 -6.73 17.28
N LYS A 199 3.47 -6.78 17.09
CA LYS A 199 2.64 -7.84 17.67
C LYS A 199 3.07 -9.23 17.18
N LYS A 200 3.35 -9.39 15.88
CA LYS A 200 3.78 -10.67 15.30
C LYS A 200 5.14 -11.12 15.87
N ILE A 201 6.06 -10.19 16.08
CA ILE A 201 7.35 -10.47 16.69
C ILE A 201 7.17 -10.87 18.15
N ILE A 202 6.38 -10.12 18.93
CA ILE A 202 6.08 -10.44 20.32
C ILE A 202 5.43 -11.83 20.44
N ASP A 203 4.42 -12.10 19.62
CA ASP A 203 3.72 -13.38 19.61
C ASP A 203 4.67 -14.51 19.17
N GLY A 204 5.49 -14.29 18.15
CA GLY A 204 6.50 -15.25 17.68
C GLY A 204 7.57 -15.56 18.73
N ILE A 205 7.99 -14.57 19.52
CA ILE A 205 8.91 -14.78 20.65
C ILE A 205 8.23 -15.60 21.75
N LYS A 206 6.95 -15.30 22.05
CA LYS A 206 6.17 -16.03 23.07
C LYS A 206 5.87 -17.47 22.67
N THR A 207 5.62 -17.74 21.39
CA THR A 207 5.36 -19.09 20.86
C THR A 207 6.65 -19.87 20.57
N GLY A 208 7.80 -19.22 20.60
CA GLY A 208 9.10 -19.82 20.26
C GLY A 208 9.37 -19.95 18.76
N GLU A 209 8.51 -19.38 17.91
CA GLU A 209 8.78 -19.24 16.47
C GLU A 209 9.97 -18.31 16.19
N VAL A 210 10.20 -17.33 17.07
CA VAL A 210 11.36 -16.44 17.06
C VAL A 210 12.25 -16.79 18.25
N VAL A 211 13.44 -17.33 17.96
CA VAL A 211 14.44 -17.68 18.98
C VAL A 211 15.55 -16.63 18.97
N LEU A 212 15.80 -16.01 20.12
CA LEU A 212 16.88 -15.04 20.30
C LEU A 212 18.18 -15.78 20.64
N GLY A 213 19.06 -15.96 19.67
CA GLY A 213 20.31 -16.70 19.86
C GLY A 213 21.25 -16.03 20.87
N ASN A 214 21.72 -16.72 21.90
CA ASN A 214 22.79 -16.19 22.75
C ASN A 214 24.10 -16.35 21.96
N GLY A 215 24.69 -15.25 21.50
CA GLY A 215 25.76 -15.25 20.51
C GLY A 215 26.88 -16.27 20.77
N VAL A 216 26.87 -17.35 20.00
CA VAL A 216 27.96 -17.92 19.19
C VAL A 216 27.23 -18.73 18.12
N ALA A 217 27.54 -18.53 16.84
CA ALA A 217 27.06 -19.41 15.79
C ALA A 217 27.73 -20.79 15.97
N GLU A 218 27.14 -21.65 16.79
CA GLU A 218 27.35 -23.08 16.63
C GLU A 218 26.54 -23.50 15.41
N THR A 219 27.28 -23.89 14.37
CA THR A 219 26.76 -24.61 13.20
C THR A 219 25.93 -25.79 13.69
N SER A 220 24.62 -25.60 13.78
CA SER A 220 23.69 -26.69 14.03
C SER A 220 23.56 -27.49 12.74
N GLU A 221 23.95 -28.76 12.81
CA GLU A 221 23.76 -29.74 11.76
C GLU A 221 22.32 -29.74 11.25
N VAL A 222 22.20 -30.00 9.95
CA VAL A 222 20.95 -30.23 9.23
C VAL A 222 20.16 -31.34 9.92
N VAL A 223 19.08 -30.99 10.62
CA VAL A 223 18.04 -31.96 10.98
C VAL A 223 17.00 -31.95 9.87
N ASP A 224 17.04 -33.00 9.08
CA ASP A 224 16.13 -33.34 7.99
C ASP A 224 14.70 -33.56 8.54
N PRO A 225 13.66 -32.81 8.12
CA PRO A 225 12.30 -32.99 8.60
C PRO A 225 11.62 -34.08 7.76
N ALA A 226 12.06 -35.33 7.93
CA ALA A 226 11.43 -36.47 7.28
C ALA A 226 11.35 -37.67 8.22
N LEU A 227 10.58 -37.57 9.31
CA LEU A 227 10.04 -38.75 10.02
C LEU A 227 8.98 -38.33 11.04
N ASN A 228 7.73 -38.22 10.58
CA ASN A 228 6.59 -38.50 11.44
C ASN A 228 5.41 -39.04 10.62
N THR A 229 5.55 -40.25 10.11
CA THR A 229 4.46 -41.02 9.51
C THR A 229 4.08 -42.14 10.46
N THR A 230 3.03 -41.90 11.25
CA THR A 230 2.30 -42.99 11.90
C THR A 230 1.47 -43.71 10.86
N SER A 231 1.59 -45.03 10.88
CA SER A 231 1.13 -45.99 9.89
C SER A 231 -0.38 -46.02 9.70
N GLN A 232 -0.84 -46.05 8.45
CA GLN A 232 -2.00 -46.84 8.04
C GLN A 232 -1.62 -47.67 6.81
N GLN A 233 -1.68 -48.99 6.97
CA GLN A 233 -1.59 -49.99 5.91
C GLN A 233 -2.73 -49.78 4.91
N ILE A 234 -2.48 -50.04 3.62
CA ILE A 234 -3.13 -51.12 2.85
C ILE A 234 -2.49 -51.21 1.45
N THR A 235 -1.86 -52.36 1.24
CA THR A 235 -1.79 -53.20 0.03
C THR A 235 -1.37 -52.61 -1.32
N THR A 236 -0.10 -52.87 -1.67
CA THR A 236 0.44 -52.92 -3.02
C THR A 236 -0.11 -54.13 -3.79
N ILE A 237 -0.64 -53.93 -4.99
CA ILE A 237 -0.67 -54.97 -6.04
C ILE A 237 0.48 -54.68 -7.01
N VAL A 238 1.30 -55.70 -7.21
CA VAL A 238 2.50 -55.74 -8.04
C VAL A 238 2.12 -56.07 -9.48
N THR A 239 2.69 -55.40 -10.49
CA THR A 239 3.42 -56.09 -11.59
C THR A 239 4.38 -55.13 -12.34
N PRO A 240 5.58 -55.58 -12.75
CA PRO A 240 6.68 -54.73 -13.18
C PRO A 240 6.91 -54.75 -14.70
N LEU A 241 7.67 -53.79 -15.25
CA LEU A 241 8.46 -54.03 -16.45
C LEU A 241 9.68 -53.08 -16.57
N ASN A 242 10.88 -53.71 -16.57
CA ASN A 242 12.11 -53.47 -17.34
C ASN A 242 12.27 -52.14 -18.13
N SER A 243 13.47 -51.64 -18.46
CA SER A 243 14.90 -51.84 -18.13
C SER A 243 15.67 -50.96 -19.15
N GLN A 244 16.97 -50.73 -18.89
CA GLN A 244 18.02 -50.09 -19.74
C GLN A 244 18.11 -48.56 -19.63
N LYS A 245 19.17 -47.90 -19.14
CA LYS A 245 20.64 -48.11 -19.04
C LYS A 245 21.41 -48.11 -20.37
N GLU A 246 22.04 -46.96 -20.67
CA GLU A 246 23.41 -46.72 -21.20
C GLU A 246 23.56 -45.20 -21.44
N THR A 247 24.46 -44.40 -20.84
CA THR A 247 25.94 -44.32 -20.72
C THR A 247 26.70 -43.78 -21.95
N ALA A 248 27.15 -42.51 -21.81
CA ALA A 248 28.49 -41.95 -22.07
C ALA A 248 29.00 -41.49 -23.48
N ALA A 249 29.85 -40.44 -23.36
CA ALA A 249 30.98 -39.96 -24.17
C ALA A 249 30.67 -39.08 -25.40
N GLN A 250 30.98 -37.78 -25.36
CA GLN A 250 32.28 -37.13 -25.67
C GLN A 250 32.75 -37.33 -27.12
N GLU A 251 32.80 -36.26 -27.94
CA GLU A 251 34.07 -35.72 -28.48
C GLU A 251 33.91 -34.40 -29.27
N LYS A 252 35.05 -33.71 -29.39
CA LYS A 252 35.34 -32.37 -29.92
C LYS A 252 35.34 -32.30 -31.46
N SER A 253 35.18 -31.11 -32.02
CA SER A 253 36.23 -30.35 -32.77
C SER A 253 35.72 -29.50 -33.95
N ASN A 254 36.26 -28.26 -34.01
CA ASN A 254 36.55 -27.34 -35.13
C ASN A 254 35.45 -26.94 -36.15
N VAL A 255 35.12 -25.64 -36.28
CA VAL A 255 35.78 -24.57 -37.08
C VAL A 255 35.70 -24.83 -38.58
N GLU A 256 34.85 -24.11 -39.33
CA GLU A 256 35.26 -22.98 -40.20
C GLU A 256 34.05 -22.25 -40.82
N THR A 257 34.27 -20.97 -41.09
CA THR A 257 33.42 -19.89 -41.62
C THR A 257 33.07 -20.00 -43.11
N VAL A 258 31.87 -19.53 -43.54
CA VAL A 258 31.69 -18.63 -44.71
C VAL A 258 30.46 -17.71 -44.53
N THR A 259 30.70 -16.46 -44.91
CA THR A 259 29.93 -15.21 -44.96
C THR A 259 28.71 -15.18 -45.89
N THR A 260 27.70 -14.36 -45.60
CA THR A 260 27.12 -13.38 -46.56
C THR A 260 26.37 -12.27 -45.84
N ALA A 261 26.45 -11.06 -46.41
CA ALA A 261 26.09 -9.78 -45.82
C ALA A 261 24.76 -9.21 -46.36
N GLN A 262 24.13 -8.29 -45.61
CA GLN A 262 23.49 -7.07 -46.15
C GLN A 262 23.11 -6.10 -45.00
N VAL A 263 23.86 -5.00 -44.82
CA VAL A 263 23.64 -3.61 -45.32
C VAL A 263 22.64 -2.80 -44.49
N ILE A 264 23.23 -1.85 -43.74
CA ILE A 264 22.63 -0.64 -43.15
C ILE A 264 22.80 0.51 -44.17
N PRO A 265 21.95 1.55 -44.16
CA PRO A 265 22.54 2.88 -44.16
C PRO A 265 21.94 3.85 -43.14
N THR A 266 22.80 4.82 -42.85
CA THR A 266 22.84 5.85 -41.83
C THR A 266 22.06 7.12 -42.13
N ASN A 267 21.75 7.85 -41.05
CA ASN A 267 21.55 9.31 -40.82
C ASN A 267 22.13 10.29 -41.90
N PRO A 268 21.67 11.56 -42.03
CA PRO A 268 21.99 12.62 -41.04
C PRO A 268 21.06 13.86 -40.90
N THR A 269 21.40 14.65 -39.88
CA THR A 269 21.01 15.98 -39.36
C THR A 269 21.07 17.19 -40.33
N ALA A 270 20.17 18.20 -40.17
CA ALA A 270 20.47 19.63 -39.88
C ALA A 270 19.43 20.69 -40.39
N ALA A 271 18.95 21.52 -39.45
CA ALA A 271 18.86 23.00 -39.42
C ALA A 271 17.99 23.86 -40.40
N THR A 272 17.18 24.73 -39.76
CA THR A 272 16.82 26.14 -40.06
C THR A 272 15.94 26.57 -41.25
N ALA A 273 14.87 27.30 -40.87
CA ALA A 273 14.44 28.64 -41.33
C ALA A 273 13.30 28.81 -42.37
N SER A 274 12.39 29.71 -41.97
CA SER A 274 11.63 30.70 -42.76
C SER A 274 10.18 30.39 -43.19
N ALA A 275 9.34 31.40 -42.90
CA ALA A 275 7.89 31.51 -43.09
C ALA A 275 7.42 31.59 -44.56
N PRO A 276 6.10 31.68 -44.80
CA PRO A 276 5.55 33.04 -45.01
C PRO A 276 4.18 33.33 -44.34
N GLN A 277 3.91 34.64 -44.29
CA GLN A 277 2.73 35.36 -43.78
C GLN A 277 1.43 35.14 -44.56
N VAL A 278 0.28 35.40 -43.92
CA VAL A 278 -0.84 36.32 -44.32
C VAL A 278 -1.61 36.68 -43.03
N GLU A 279 -1.46 37.88 -42.45
CA GLU A 279 -2.30 39.10 -42.58
C GLU A 279 -3.67 38.98 -41.84
N ASN A 280 -3.84 39.47 -40.60
CA ASN A 280 -4.06 40.85 -40.10
C ASN A 280 -5.56 41.19 -39.93
N THR A 281 -6.02 41.45 -38.69
CA THR A 281 -6.68 42.71 -38.28
C THR A 281 -7.07 42.72 -36.78
N GLU A 282 -6.52 43.73 -36.08
CA GLU A 282 -7.11 44.61 -35.06
C GLU A 282 -7.95 43.99 -33.93
N GLY A 283 -7.63 44.10 -32.64
CA GLY A 283 -7.33 45.28 -31.84
C GLY A 283 -8.13 45.08 -30.53
N VAL A 284 -7.57 45.20 -29.32
CA VAL A 284 -7.56 46.42 -28.51
C VAL A 284 -6.76 46.15 -27.23
N LYS A 285 -5.96 47.17 -26.85
CA LYS A 285 -5.19 47.39 -25.63
C LYS A 285 -5.95 47.10 -24.33
N SER A 286 -5.27 46.58 -23.30
CA SER A 286 -4.71 47.45 -22.24
C SER A 286 -3.83 46.70 -21.23
N VAL A 287 -2.77 47.40 -20.84
CA VAL A 287 -1.77 47.12 -19.80
C VAL A 287 -2.38 47.45 -18.42
N ILE A 288 -1.95 46.76 -17.35
CA ILE A 288 -1.50 47.31 -16.04
C ILE A 288 -1.24 46.14 -15.06
N ILE A 289 0.03 45.97 -14.68
CA ILE A 289 0.57 45.51 -13.37
C ILE A 289 1.49 46.70 -12.98
N PRO A 290 1.57 47.21 -11.72
CA PRO A 290 1.82 46.44 -10.49
C PRO A 290 1.14 46.97 -9.20
N SER A 291 1.24 46.21 -8.11
CA SER A 291 1.97 46.66 -6.91
C SER A 291 1.81 45.71 -5.73
N GLU A 292 2.96 45.39 -5.13
CA GLU A 292 3.15 44.82 -3.81
C GLU A 292 2.60 45.77 -2.74
N THR A 293 2.15 45.22 -1.60
CA THR A 293 2.07 45.98 -0.35
C THR A 293 2.48 45.08 0.80
N VAL A 294 3.64 45.41 1.34
CA VAL A 294 4.19 45.04 2.64
C VAL A 294 3.36 45.72 3.73
N VAL A 295 2.96 44.99 4.78
CA VAL A 295 2.55 45.59 6.05
C VAL A 295 3.27 44.88 7.20
N THR A 296 4.13 45.67 7.86
CA THR A 296 4.76 45.43 9.16
C THR A 296 3.97 46.18 10.23
N SER A 297 3.73 45.60 11.40
CA SER A 297 3.49 46.27 12.71
C SER A 297 3.54 45.18 13.81
N GLN A 298 4.61 45.03 14.58
CA GLN A 298 4.92 45.69 15.86
C GLN A 298 3.82 45.66 16.95
N ASP A 299 4.00 44.70 17.87
CA ASP A 299 4.24 44.86 19.32
C ASP A 299 3.34 45.80 20.14
N THR A 300 2.59 45.21 21.09
CA THR A 300 2.33 45.80 22.41
C THR A 300 2.24 44.69 23.46
N THR A 301 3.11 44.77 24.47
CA THR A 301 2.94 44.10 25.77
C THR A 301 1.97 44.90 26.65
N PRO A 302 1.34 44.23 27.64
CA PRO A 302 1.78 44.53 29.00
C PRO A 302 1.96 43.28 29.89
N VAL A 303 2.90 43.46 30.82
CA VAL A 303 3.25 42.62 31.96
C VAL A 303 2.18 42.68 33.05
N THR A 304 1.82 41.56 33.70
CA THR A 304 1.75 41.38 35.18
C THR A 304 1.64 39.88 35.51
N SER A 305 2.22 39.53 36.65
CA SER A 305 2.81 38.26 37.08
C SER A 305 1.91 37.34 37.93
N ALA A 306 2.29 36.06 37.92
CA ALA A 306 2.22 35.03 38.97
C ALA A 306 0.85 34.47 39.42
N ASP A 307 0.60 33.18 39.18
CA ASP A 307 0.85 32.14 40.19
C ASP A 307 0.91 30.72 39.55
N SER A 308 1.75 29.90 40.15
CA SER A 308 2.20 28.55 39.78
C SER A 308 1.28 27.46 40.31
N SER A 309 0.91 26.47 39.48
CA SER A 309 0.88 25.02 39.78
C SER A 309 0.02 24.23 38.78
N SER A 310 0.66 23.59 37.80
CA SER A 310 0.39 22.19 37.40
C SER A 310 1.33 21.81 36.24
N GLU A 311 2.57 21.47 36.57
CA GLU A 311 3.40 20.62 35.71
C GLU A 311 2.96 19.17 35.91
N ALA A 312 2.41 18.56 34.87
CA ALA A 312 2.62 17.16 34.51
C ALA A 312 1.96 16.89 33.16
N SER A 313 2.67 16.18 32.28
CA SER A 313 2.21 15.68 30.97
C SER A 313 2.24 16.66 29.80
N LYS A 314 3.39 17.30 29.55
CA LYS A 314 3.77 17.64 28.18
C LYS A 314 4.58 16.49 27.60
N SER A 315 4.00 15.82 26.61
CA SER A 315 4.70 14.89 25.74
C SER A 315 5.94 15.59 25.17
N ILE A 316 7.09 14.91 25.27
CA ILE A 316 8.32 15.36 24.64
C ILE A 316 8.10 15.23 23.13
N ALA A 317 7.80 16.35 22.48
CA ALA A 317 7.82 16.49 21.04
C ALA A 317 9.27 16.31 20.56
N THR A 318 9.65 15.09 20.19
CA THR A 318 10.62 14.90 19.11
C THR A 318 10.09 15.72 17.94
N ALA A 319 10.91 16.62 17.38
CA ALA A 319 10.55 17.36 16.18
C ALA A 319 10.12 16.34 15.11
N GLU A 320 8.82 16.14 14.94
CA GLU A 320 8.28 15.17 13.99
C GLU A 320 8.61 15.70 12.60
N SER A 321 9.56 15.04 11.94
CA SER A 321 9.84 15.33 10.55
C SER A 321 8.62 14.90 9.75
N LYS A 322 7.83 15.88 9.31
CA LYS A 322 6.71 15.68 8.40
C LYS A 322 7.15 14.83 7.21
N ASN A 323 6.41 13.76 6.93
CA ASN A 323 6.73 12.82 5.86
C ASN A 323 5.90 13.09 4.60
N ASN A 324 6.44 12.78 3.44
CA ASN A 324 5.71 12.72 2.18
C ASN A 324 5.66 11.25 1.75
N LEU A 325 4.51 10.82 1.25
CA LEU A 325 4.29 9.48 0.73
C LEU A 325 3.82 9.59 -0.72
N THR A 326 4.48 8.86 -1.61
CA THR A 326 4.03 8.66 -2.99
C THR A 326 3.97 7.16 -3.27
N ILE A 327 2.88 6.68 -3.87
CA ILE A 327 2.69 5.29 -4.26
C ILE A 327 2.16 5.27 -5.68
N GLU A 328 2.84 4.57 -6.57
CA GLU A 328 2.47 4.36 -7.96
C GLU A 328 2.59 2.86 -8.26
N LEU A 329 1.45 2.20 -8.36
CA LEU A 329 1.32 0.77 -8.56
C LEU A 329 0.53 0.49 -9.83
N GLU A 330 0.86 -0.62 -10.48
CA GLU A 330 0.06 -1.18 -11.56
C GLU A 330 -0.19 -2.66 -11.25
N TYR A 331 -1.45 -3.05 -11.17
CA TYR A 331 -1.88 -4.43 -10.99
C TYR A 331 -2.48 -4.93 -12.30
N VAL A 332 -1.96 -6.04 -12.82
CA VAL A 332 -2.39 -6.64 -14.09
C VAL A 332 -2.84 -8.07 -13.82
N VAL A 333 -4.04 -8.41 -14.30
CA VAL A 333 -4.55 -9.78 -14.33
C VAL A 333 -4.69 -10.18 -15.79
N SER A 334 -4.05 -11.29 -16.17
CA SER A 334 -4.12 -11.81 -17.54
C SER A 334 -4.59 -13.26 -17.54
N ALA A 335 -5.47 -13.60 -18.47
CA ALA A 335 -5.83 -14.99 -18.73
C ALA A 335 -4.64 -15.71 -19.39
N LEU A 336 -4.18 -16.81 -18.79
CA LEU A 336 -3.26 -17.73 -19.45
C LEU A 336 -4.12 -18.59 -20.37
N GLY A 337 -4.03 -18.35 -21.67
CA GLY A 337 -4.75 -19.15 -22.66
C GLY A 337 -4.46 -20.64 -22.45
N ALA A 338 -5.51 -21.46 -22.44
CA ALA A 338 -5.35 -22.90 -22.58
C ALA A 338 -4.48 -23.15 -23.81
N ASN A 339 -3.37 -23.87 -23.65
CA ASN A 339 -2.56 -24.30 -24.78
C ASN A 339 -3.49 -24.92 -25.83
N SER A 340 -3.50 -24.37 -27.03
CA SER A 340 -4.31 -24.81 -28.17
C SER A 340 -3.90 -26.20 -28.71
N GLN A 341 -3.32 -27.07 -27.88
CA GLN A 341 -2.86 -28.41 -28.24
C GLN A 341 -3.66 -29.56 -27.61
N GLU A 342 -4.67 -29.28 -26.76
CA GLU A 342 -5.61 -30.32 -26.27
C GLU A 342 -6.98 -30.31 -26.98
N ALA A 343 -7.09 -29.64 -28.12
CA ALA A 343 -8.33 -29.57 -28.91
C ALA A 343 -8.64 -30.85 -29.72
N ASN A 344 -8.53 -32.04 -29.12
CA ASN A 344 -9.00 -33.26 -29.79
C ASN A 344 -9.46 -34.40 -28.86
N ILE A 345 -10.11 -34.06 -27.75
CA ILE A 345 -10.93 -35.01 -26.99
C ILE A 345 -12.40 -34.74 -27.35
N PRO A 346 -13.20 -35.74 -27.77
CA PRO A 346 -14.61 -35.53 -28.10
C PRO A 346 -15.35 -34.94 -26.89
N LEU A 347 -15.92 -33.73 -27.05
CA LEU A 347 -16.73 -33.09 -26.01
C LEU A 347 -18.01 -33.90 -25.78
N ASP A 348 -18.25 -34.28 -24.53
CA ASP A 348 -19.56 -34.69 -24.03
C ASP A 348 -20.45 -33.44 -23.91
N PRO A 349 -21.50 -33.27 -24.72
CA PRO A 349 -22.36 -32.08 -24.71
C PRO A 349 -23.22 -31.96 -23.43
N THR A 350 -23.14 -32.91 -22.50
CA THR A 350 -23.87 -32.88 -21.22
C THR A 350 -23.04 -32.42 -20.03
N GLN A 351 -21.72 -32.18 -20.21
CA GLN A 351 -20.84 -31.69 -19.15
C GLN A 351 -20.31 -30.29 -19.47
N THR A 352 -20.77 -29.29 -18.71
CA THR A 352 -20.10 -27.99 -18.65
C THR A 352 -18.84 -28.17 -17.81
N GLN A 353 -17.74 -28.60 -18.42
CA GLN A 353 -16.42 -28.43 -17.81
C GLN A 353 -15.99 -26.99 -18.05
N GLU A 354 -16.19 -26.12 -17.05
CA GLU A 354 -15.40 -24.90 -16.95
C GLU A 354 -13.94 -25.33 -16.79
N ALA A 355 -13.16 -25.27 -17.86
CA ALA A 355 -11.71 -25.38 -17.73
C ALA A 355 -11.27 -24.27 -16.77
N PRO A 356 -10.54 -24.57 -15.69
CA PRO A 356 -10.06 -23.53 -14.78
C PRO A 356 -9.15 -22.61 -15.58
N THR A 357 -9.62 -21.39 -15.85
CA THR A 357 -8.82 -20.37 -16.51
C THR A 357 -7.68 -20.03 -15.56
N GLN A 358 -6.48 -20.51 -15.89
CA GLN A 358 -5.30 -20.12 -15.15
C GLN A 358 -5.10 -18.62 -15.35
N GLN A 359 -4.95 -17.87 -14.26
CA GLN A 359 -4.70 -16.43 -14.31
C GLN A 359 -3.29 -16.16 -13.84
N SER A 360 -2.57 -15.30 -14.55
CA SER A 360 -1.35 -14.69 -14.04
C SER A 360 -1.69 -13.34 -13.42
N LYS A 361 -1.02 -13.04 -12.29
CA LYS A 361 -1.18 -11.77 -11.57
C LYS A 361 0.18 -11.08 -11.52
N LEU A 362 0.25 -9.83 -11.92
CA LEU A 362 1.47 -9.02 -11.91
C LEU A 362 1.22 -7.74 -11.12
N ILE A 363 2.09 -7.45 -10.16
CA ILE A 363 2.16 -6.17 -9.45
C ILE A 363 3.46 -5.49 -9.87
N LYS A 364 3.34 -4.30 -10.45
CA LYS A 364 4.47 -3.44 -10.79
C LYS A 364 4.47 -2.23 -9.88
N ILE A 365 5.56 -2.07 -9.14
CA ILE A 365 5.84 -0.91 -8.29
C ILE A 365 6.64 0.07 -9.13
N LYS A 366 5.97 1.08 -9.71
CA LYS A 366 6.63 2.13 -10.50
C LYS A 366 7.42 3.04 -9.59
N ASN A 367 6.80 3.45 -8.48
CA ASN A 367 7.43 4.25 -7.45
C ASN A 367 6.66 4.12 -6.14
N LEU A 368 7.28 3.66 -5.06
CA LEU A 368 6.80 3.86 -3.70
C LEU A 368 7.88 4.65 -2.97
N GLU A 369 7.58 5.88 -2.58
CA GLU A 369 8.52 6.79 -1.94
C GLU A 369 7.98 7.26 -0.59
N LEU A 370 8.80 7.14 0.45
CA LEU A 370 8.64 7.82 1.74
C LEU A 370 9.81 8.78 1.93
N SER A 371 9.54 10.08 2.03
CA SER A 371 10.60 11.09 2.16
C SER A 371 10.31 12.12 3.23
N ASN A 372 11.35 12.62 3.87
CA ASN A 372 11.31 13.75 4.80
C ASN A 372 12.61 14.57 4.72
N SER A 373 12.83 15.50 5.64
CA SER A 373 14.05 16.32 5.65
C SER A 373 15.33 15.51 5.92
N LEU A 374 15.22 14.35 6.56
CA LEU A 374 16.33 13.52 7.03
C LEU A 374 16.72 12.43 6.05
N TYR A 375 15.78 11.80 5.36
CA TYR A 375 16.04 10.69 4.43
C TYR A 375 14.96 10.55 3.36
N THR A 376 15.27 9.77 2.33
CA THR A 376 14.30 9.30 1.32
C THR A 376 14.45 7.79 1.14
N ILE A 377 13.34 7.06 1.22
CA ILE A 377 13.25 5.64 0.88
C ILE A 377 12.42 5.54 -0.38
N SER A 378 12.95 4.95 -1.44
CA SER A 378 12.22 4.63 -2.65
C SER A 378 12.25 3.13 -2.95
N VAL A 379 11.13 2.60 -3.42
CA VAL A 379 10.91 1.19 -3.73
C VAL A 379 10.35 1.09 -5.14
N SER A 380 10.94 0.22 -5.95
CA SER A 380 10.49 -0.04 -7.32
C SER A 380 10.76 -1.49 -7.68
N GLY A 381 10.02 -2.03 -8.66
CA GLY A 381 10.21 -3.40 -9.11
C GLY A 381 8.91 -4.06 -9.55
N GLU A 382 8.94 -5.39 -9.65
CA GLU A 382 7.81 -6.18 -10.10
C GLU A 382 7.76 -7.54 -9.41
N LEU A 383 6.53 -7.97 -9.12
CA LEU A 383 6.22 -9.26 -8.50
C LEU A 383 5.12 -9.92 -9.33
N SER A 384 5.33 -11.18 -9.68
CA SER A 384 4.39 -11.98 -10.45
C SER A 384 3.99 -13.24 -9.69
N SER A 385 2.70 -13.57 -9.70
CA SER A 385 2.18 -14.85 -9.23
C SER A 385 1.85 -15.69 -10.44
N LEU A 386 2.50 -16.84 -10.54
CA LEU A 386 2.16 -17.88 -11.50
C LEU A 386 1.20 -18.88 -10.84
N PRO A 387 0.34 -19.57 -11.60
CA PRO A 387 -0.63 -20.53 -11.06
C PRO A 387 0.00 -21.69 -10.28
N ASP A 388 1.27 -21.98 -10.55
CA ASP A 388 2.03 -23.10 -9.98
C ASP A 388 3.06 -22.67 -8.92
N ASP A 389 2.97 -21.43 -8.42
CA ASP A 389 3.75 -20.93 -7.29
C ASP A 389 2.81 -20.44 -6.17
N ASN A 390 3.13 -20.79 -4.92
CA ASN A 390 2.31 -20.44 -3.76
C ASN A 390 2.57 -19.02 -3.25
N LEU A 391 3.62 -18.36 -3.74
CA LEU A 391 3.98 -17.00 -3.38
C LEU A 391 4.38 -16.20 -4.63
N PRO A 392 4.30 -14.86 -4.61
CA PRO A 392 4.79 -14.04 -5.71
C PRO A 392 6.32 -14.18 -5.87
N SER A 393 6.80 -14.24 -7.11
CA SER A 393 8.22 -14.24 -7.46
C SER A 393 8.56 -12.99 -8.27
N GLY A 394 9.80 -12.52 -8.18
CA GLY A 394 10.22 -11.28 -8.83
C GLY A 394 11.29 -10.54 -8.04
N GLY A 395 11.46 -9.26 -8.38
CA GLY A 395 12.52 -8.41 -7.86
C GLY A 395 12.00 -7.03 -7.47
N VAL A 396 12.39 -6.58 -6.29
CA VAL A 396 12.10 -5.24 -5.77
C VAL A 396 13.41 -4.61 -5.32
N THR A 397 13.70 -3.42 -5.81
CA THR A 397 14.83 -2.61 -5.36
C THR A 397 14.34 -1.58 -4.35
N ILE A 398 14.97 -1.55 -3.19
CA ILE A 398 14.84 -0.50 -2.18
C ILE A 398 16.09 0.37 -2.25
N LYS A 399 15.91 1.67 -2.49
CA LYS A 399 16.97 2.67 -2.44
C LYS A 399 16.73 3.60 -1.27
N ILE A 400 17.76 3.85 -0.49
CA ILE A 400 17.72 4.72 0.69
C ILE A 400 18.77 5.81 0.53
N ASP A 401 18.34 7.05 0.34
CA ASP A 401 19.19 8.22 0.38
C ASP A 401 19.33 8.72 1.84
N LYS A 402 20.56 8.99 2.28
CA LYS A 402 20.92 9.29 3.67
C LYS A 402 20.65 8.12 4.63
N VAL A 403 21.15 6.93 4.27
CA VAL A 403 20.94 5.68 5.03
C VAL A 403 21.38 5.79 6.49
N ASP A 404 22.50 6.46 6.79
CA ASP A 404 22.97 6.64 8.16
C ASP A 404 21.95 7.40 9.03
N ALA A 405 21.27 8.40 8.46
CA ALA A 405 20.24 9.16 9.19
C ALA A 405 19.03 8.27 9.53
N LEU A 406 18.59 7.44 8.56
CA LEU A 406 17.51 6.49 8.77
C LEU A 406 17.87 5.44 9.82
N VAL A 407 19.03 4.81 9.70
CA VAL A 407 19.51 3.78 10.64
C VAL A 407 19.58 4.36 12.06
N ASN A 408 20.18 5.53 12.23
CA ASN A 408 20.27 6.19 13.53
C ASN A 408 18.88 6.51 14.12
N GLN A 409 17.93 6.95 13.29
CA GLN A 409 16.55 7.18 13.73
C GLN A 409 15.86 5.88 14.16
N ILE A 410 16.02 4.79 13.41
CA ILE A 410 15.42 3.49 13.76
C ILE A 410 16.04 2.96 15.06
N SER A 411 17.37 2.89 15.14
CA SER A 411 18.08 2.39 16.32
C SER A 411 17.75 3.23 17.56
N SER A 412 17.73 4.56 17.47
CA SER A 412 17.35 5.41 18.59
C SER A 412 15.92 5.16 19.09
N ASN A 413 14.98 4.91 18.17
CA ASN A 413 13.60 4.60 18.55
C ASN A 413 13.46 3.22 19.18
N PHE A 414 14.19 2.21 18.68
CA PHE A 414 14.21 0.88 19.31
C PHE A 414 14.82 0.90 20.71
N VAL A 415 15.90 1.66 20.95
CA VAL A 415 16.44 1.89 22.30
C VAL A 415 15.39 2.52 23.22
N LYS A 416 14.72 3.60 22.77
CA LYS A 416 13.65 4.25 23.55
C LYS A 416 12.47 3.32 23.82
N MET A 417 12.13 2.44 22.88
CA MET A 417 11.06 1.44 23.07
C MET A 417 11.46 0.40 24.11
N ALA A 418 12.71 -0.07 24.09
CA ALA A 418 13.23 -0.99 25.09
C ALA A 418 13.25 -0.34 26.49
N GLU A 419 13.67 0.92 26.61
CA GLU A 419 13.72 1.66 27.89
C GLU A 419 12.32 1.92 28.48
N LYS A 420 11.33 2.27 27.65
CA LYS A 420 9.94 2.54 28.11
C LYS A 420 9.24 1.33 28.71
N MET A 421 9.70 0.12 28.40
CA MET A 421 9.15 -1.12 28.95
C MET A 421 9.86 -1.55 30.24
N LYS A 422 10.93 -0.85 30.67
CA LYS A 422 11.57 -1.12 31.96
C LYS A 422 10.61 -0.72 33.10
N PRO A 423 10.31 -1.60 34.06
CA PRO A 423 9.47 -1.26 35.20
C PRO A 423 10.01 -0.01 35.91
N ALA A 424 9.12 0.94 36.24
CA ALA A 424 9.44 2.23 36.86
C ALA A 424 10.12 2.15 38.25
N ALA A 425 10.52 0.96 38.71
CA ALA A 425 11.18 0.75 39.99
C ALA A 425 12.68 1.10 40.00
N GLU A 426 13.34 1.26 38.84
CA GLU A 426 14.78 1.57 38.77
C GLU A 426 15.13 3.05 38.52
N LEU A 427 14.14 3.94 38.38
CA LEU A 427 14.37 5.38 38.19
C LEU A 427 14.39 6.18 39.50
N ALA A 428 14.36 5.51 40.66
CA ALA A 428 14.44 6.13 41.97
C ALA A 428 15.77 5.82 42.67
N GLU A 429 16.90 6.11 42.02
CA GLU A 429 18.17 6.28 42.74
C GLU A 429 18.56 7.76 42.77
N GLN A 430 18.19 8.43 43.86
CA GLN A 430 19.03 9.49 44.43
C GLN A 430 19.16 9.31 45.95
N PRO A 431 20.30 9.73 46.52
CA PRO A 431 20.91 9.08 47.67
C PRO A 431 20.46 9.75 48.96
N MET A 432 20.11 8.98 50.00
CA MET A 432 20.22 9.46 51.37
C MET A 432 20.63 8.37 52.37
N ALA A 433 21.73 8.70 53.04
CA ALA A 433 22.09 8.42 54.42
C ALA A 433 22.19 6.95 54.89
N ALA A 434 23.46 6.57 55.09
CA ALA A 434 23.99 5.73 56.16
C ALA A 434 22.97 5.17 57.16
N ASP A 435 22.82 3.84 57.15
CA ASP A 435 22.67 3.09 58.39
C ASP A 435 23.49 1.81 58.33
N LEU A 436 24.15 1.53 59.45
CA LEU A 436 25.08 0.42 59.65
C LEU A 436 24.32 -0.89 59.91
N LEU A 437 24.96 -2.00 59.53
CA LEU A 437 24.75 -3.36 60.03
C LEU A 437 23.47 -4.09 59.60
N SER A 438 23.57 -4.84 58.50
CA SER A 438 23.32 -6.29 58.52
C SER A 438 23.76 -6.92 57.20
N GLY A 439 24.61 -7.93 57.31
CA GLY A 439 25.01 -8.75 56.17
C GLY A 439 23.86 -9.70 55.81
N THR A 440 23.38 -9.57 54.59
CA THR A 440 22.85 -10.66 53.77
C THR A 440 23.09 -10.26 52.32
N ASP A 441 23.80 -11.11 51.60
CA ASP A 441 23.92 -11.08 50.14
C ASP A 441 22.51 -11.19 49.52
N THR A 442 21.83 -10.05 49.36
CA THR A 442 20.77 -9.90 48.37
C THR A 442 21.46 -9.52 47.07
N GLN A 443 21.83 -10.54 46.29
CA GLN A 443 21.82 -10.39 44.85
C GLN A 443 20.49 -9.76 44.47
N SER A 444 20.56 -8.55 43.92
CA SER A 444 19.45 -7.96 43.18
C SER A 444 18.89 -9.03 42.24
N PRO A 445 17.56 -9.27 42.22
CA PRO A 445 17.02 -10.18 41.23
C PRO A 445 17.42 -9.60 39.87
N ALA A 446 18.22 -10.34 39.11
CA ALA A 446 18.53 -10.00 37.74
C ALA A 446 17.21 -9.61 37.06
N SER A 447 17.15 -8.39 36.51
CA SER A 447 16.04 -7.99 35.67
C SER A 447 15.83 -9.12 34.67
N ILE A 448 14.66 -9.76 34.72
CA ILE A 448 14.26 -10.61 33.61
C ILE A 448 14.00 -9.62 32.49
N ASP A 449 15.04 -9.32 31.72
CA ASP A 449 14.93 -8.49 30.53
C ASP A 449 13.88 -9.17 29.66
N ASP A 450 12.78 -8.47 29.41
CA ASP A 450 11.70 -8.94 28.56
C ASP A 450 12.32 -9.39 27.22
N PRO A 451 12.10 -10.63 26.75
CA PRO A 451 12.64 -11.11 25.48
C PRO A 451 12.42 -10.13 24.32
N TYR A 452 11.32 -9.38 24.31
CA TYR A 452 11.10 -8.35 23.32
C TYR A 452 12.03 -7.14 23.46
N GLN A 453 12.37 -6.72 24.68
CA GLN A 453 13.40 -5.69 24.93
C GLN A 453 14.78 -6.15 24.49
N ILE A 454 15.12 -7.44 24.71
CA ILE A 454 16.37 -8.04 24.23
C ILE A 454 16.42 -7.97 22.70
N PHE A 455 15.33 -8.35 22.02
CA PHE A 455 15.20 -8.24 20.56
C PHE A 455 15.45 -6.80 20.09
N LEU A 456 14.72 -5.82 20.65
CA LEU A 456 14.86 -4.41 20.27
C LEU A 456 16.28 -3.90 20.45
N THR A 457 16.93 -4.26 21.56
CA THR A 457 18.31 -3.84 21.86
C THR A 457 19.30 -4.45 20.88
N ARG A 458 19.17 -5.73 20.55
CA ARG A 458 20.04 -6.40 19.57
C ARG A 458 19.89 -5.81 18.18
N VAL A 459 18.65 -5.58 17.73
CA VAL A 459 18.41 -4.95 16.43
C VAL A 459 18.99 -3.54 16.42
N ALA A 460 18.75 -2.73 17.45
CA ALA A 460 19.30 -1.37 17.52
C ALA A 460 20.83 -1.34 17.41
N ASN A 461 21.53 -2.28 18.07
CA ASN A 461 22.99 -2.37 18.08
C ASN A 461 23.58 -2.94 16.79
N GLY A 462 22.89 -3.89 16.15
CA GLY A 462 23.38 -4.56 14.93
C GLY A 462 23.03 -3.85 13.63
N LEU A 463 21.99 -2.99 13.62
CA LEU A 463 21.38 -2.48 12.39
C LEU A 463 22.37 -1.75 11.47
N ASP A 464 23.25 -0.90 12.03
CA ASP A 464 24.23 -0.16 11.24
C ASP A 464 25.24 -1.07 10.53
N ALA A 465 25.85 -1.99 11.29
CA ALA A 465 26.84 -2.93 10.76
C ALA A 465 26.24 -3.84 9.69
N VAL A 466 25.06 -4.42 9.97
CA VAL A 466 24.35 -5.29 9.01
C VAL A 466 23.96 -4.50 7.76
N THR A 467 23.41 -3.29 7.91
CA THR A 467 23.00 -2.46 6.75
C THR A 467 24.20 -2.13 5.85
N LYS A 468 25.34 -1.74 6.44
CA LYS A 468 26.58 -1.45 5.68
C LYS A 468 27.12 -2.69 4.97
N GLU A 469 27.13 -3.83 5.63
CA GLU A 469 27.60 -5.07 5.02
C GLU A 469 26.74 -5.50 3.83
N ILE A 470 25.41 -5.51 4.00
CA ILE A 470 24.48 -5.96 2.96
C ILE A 470 24.44 -4.97 1.81
N SER A 471 24.44 -3.67 2.08
CA SER A 471 24.46 -2.63 1.04
C SER A 471 25.76 -2.65 0.22
N ALA A 472 26.91 -2.92 0.84
CA ALA A 472 28.20 -2.98 0.14
C ALA A 472 28.28 -4.09 -0.92
N LYS A 473 27.42 -5.11 -0.86
CA LYS A 473 27.32 -6.16 -1.89
C LYS A 473 26.65 -5.65 -3.19
N ASN A 474 26.01 -4.47 -3.17
CA ASN A 474 25.45 -3.85 -4.36
C ASN A 474 26.36 -2.73 -4.88
N ALA A 475 26.78 -2.83 -6.14
CA ALA A 475 27.66 -1.84 -6.76
C ALA A 475 27.03 -0.44 -6.91
N ALA A 476 25.69 -0.34 -6.83
CA ALA A 476 24.98 0.93 -6.85
C ALA A 476 24.96 1.63 -5.49
N SER A 477 25.29 0.92 -4.40
CA SER A 477 25.45 1.51 -3.08
C SER A 477 26.69 2.41 -3.03
N LYS A 478 26.56 3.56 -2.39
CA LYS A 478 27.62 4.56 -2.17
C LYS A 478 27.58 5.02 -0.71
N ASP A 479 28.58 5.76 -0.25
CA ASP A 479 28.74 6.15 1.17
C ASP A 479 27.45 6.60 1.87
N ASN A 480 26.60 7.37 1.19
CA ASN A 480 25.35 7.88 1.76
C ASN A 480 24.07 7.36 1.07
N ILE A 481 24.20 6.36 0.20
CA ILE A 481 23.09 5.77 -0.56
C ILE A 481 23.19 4.25 -0.43
N SER A 482 22.19 3.62 0.17
CA SER A 482 22.09 2.16 0.22
C SER A 482 21.10 1.67 -0.83
N GLN A 483 21.52 0.72 -1.67
CA GLN A 483 20.61 -0.01 -2.56
C GLN A 483 20.54 -1.49 -2.14
N LEU A 484 19.31 -1.96 -1.93
CA LEU A 484 18.97 -3.31 -1.52
C LEU A 484 18.07 -3.93 -2.59
N ASP A 485 18.62 -4.85 -3.38
CA ASP A 485 17.85 -5.62 -4.36
C ASP A 485 17.32 -6.88 -3.68
N ILE A 486 16.01 -6.90 -3.44
CA ILE A 486 15.28 -8.03 -2.87
C ILE A 486 14.76 -8.87 -4.01
N ARG A 487 15.10 -10.17 -4.03
CA ARG A 487 14.62 -11.10 -5.04
C ARG A 487 14.07 -12.36 -4.39
N ARG A 488 13.00 -12.88 -4.97
CA ARG A 488 12.53 -14.23 -4.74
C ARG A 488 12.43 -14.93 -6.07
N GLU A 489 13.27 -15.94 -6.26
CA GLU A 489 13.11 -16.90 -7.34
C GLU A 489 12.15 -18.01 -6.92
N LYS A 490 11.50 -18.65 -7.89
CA LYS A 490 10.52 -19.71 -7.62
C LYS A 490 11.17 -20.83 -6.80
N ASN A 491 10.52 -21.21 -5.69
CA ASN A 491 11.00 -22.21 -4.73
C ASN A 491 12.35 -21.89 -4.05
N LEU A 492 12.83 -20.64 -4.13
CA LEU A 492 14.04 -20.20 -3.45
C LEU A 492 13.73 -19.24 -2.30
N ASP A 493 14.67 -19.18 -1.36
CA ASP A 493 14.63 -18.23 -0.25
C ASP A 493 14.70 -16.78 -0.76
N PHE A 494 14.20 -15.85 0.06
CA PHE A 494 14.39 -14.42 -0.19
C PHE A 494 15.87 -14.06 -0.09
N LEU A 495 16.38 -13.39 -1.11
CA LEU A 495 17.73 -12.85 -1.17
C LEU A 495 17.67 -11.32 -1.10
N ILE A 496 18.59 -10.70 -0.37
CA ILE A 496 18.88 -9.26 -0.44
C ILE A 496 20.34 -9.08 -0.83
N ASN A 497 20.59 -8.45 -1.99
CA ASN A 497 21.94 -8.31 -2.55
C ASN A 497 22.73 -9.63 -2.51
N GLU A 498 22.11 -10.70 -3.02
CA GLU A 498 22.66 -12.08 -3.05
C GLU A 498 22.90 -12.73 -1.67
N THR A 499 22.38 -12.14 -0.59
CA THR A 499 22.48 -12.69 0.77
C THR A 499 21.14 -13.24 1.23
N SER A 500 21.12 -14.49 1.70
CA SER A 500 19.88 -15.10 2.18
C SER A 500 19.33 -14.40 3.42
N MET A 501 18.01 -14.38 3.55
CA MET A 501 17.37 -13.78 4.73
C MET A 501 17.76 -14.48 6.04
N ARG A 502 18.01 -15.80 5.98
CA ARG A 502 18.52 -16.55 7.12
C ARG A 502 19.89 -16.05 7.59
N GLU A 503 20.80 -15.77 6.65
CA GLU A 503 22.13 -15.23 6.97
C GLU A 503 22.04 -13.81 7.55
N ILE A 504 21.15 -12.97 7.01
CA ILE A 504 20.95 -11.61 7.52
C ILE A 504 20.39 -11.63 8.93
N LEU A 505 19.34 -12.42 9.18
CA LEU A 505 18.72 -12.55 10.49
C LEU A 505 19.68 -13.15 11.53
N GLY A 506 20.56 -14.07 11.12
CA GLY A 506 21.57 -14.67 12.00
C GLY A 506 22.67 -13.70 12.49
N LYS A 507 22.68 -12.45 12.01
CA LYS A 507 23.62 -11.40 12.46
C LYS A 507 23.07 -10.58 13.64
N PHE A 508 21.82 -10.82 14.06
CA PHE A 508 21.17 -10.23 15.24
C PHE A 508 21.00 -11.28 16.33
#